data_AF-H3GY45-F1
#
_entry.id   AF-H3GY45-F1
#
_cell.length_a   1.000
_cell.length_b   1.000
_cell.length_c   1.000
_cell.angle_alpha   90.00
_cell.angle_beta   90.00
_cell.angle_gamma   90.00
#
_symmetry.space_group_name_H-M   'P 1'
#
loop_
_entity.id
_entity.type
_entity.pdbx_description
1 polymer ?
#
loop_
_entity_poly.entity_id
_entity_poly.type
_entity_poly.pdbx_seq_one_letter_code
_entity_poly.pdbx_strand_id
1 'polypeptide(L)'
;MKVFPSVMALGAFVTALVFSSETVHGDVVEAEPGTDLFDQFRPVYHFQAREKWMNDPCAPYYDSATGLYHMFYQLNLNSTIWGNMTWGHAVSEDQVTWQDYPNALYPFQDKWDNLGVFSGFSMDNAIDGKHTVFYTGVTALPISWSKPYLFGEHVVYATTDDGGKTWQKGNEPLIELPPTGLNVTGWRDPHPFHSKSLDAHFGYDVANSSNYLLVAGGIKEVGPRIFLYHAEDYVNWEYKGYLLAQEKNTTFSEYSGGWGYNFETTIYREMTDEDGELHNVMLFAAEGDPNRYPMWATGSFSGGGCGVETDAEAGLFTPLMVGVSDRSDWYANSIYTDKDGKNVIIGWITEDNNFTAGQPQGWDGMLSVPREVGITIVRDISDVDEHLVGKGDWIVSDSKDVSCADGSAKQSKTIKTLGVKPLSDLQLLRNENAYEQVASVSVNGSSQVLNSTGASFELIAEVPEFERGSKVGFEVRRSSAGDEVTTVVYDDAEKKVVIDRSKSSTADCAVFADNDVQPISESVWGHFYLYDLFTGASKSDVCEATREKLSFHVFVDVSSVEVFVNDRFALSARIYPCASQTKSDGIALTASGDATFENVQVWTEPKHAWATERTVPTF
;
A
#
# COMPACT_ATOMS: atom_id res chain seq x y z
N MET A 1 48.06 -38.29 36.45
CA MET A 1 48.81 -37.13 35.93
C MET A 1 48.70 -37.19 34.41
N LYS A 2 47.90 -36.30 33.78
CA LYS A 2 48.37 -35.17 32.94
C LYS A 2 49.15 -35.69 31.70
N VAL A 3 48.78 -35.50 30.43
CA VAL A 3 48.15 -34.38 29.69
C VAL A 3 47.58 -34.89 28.34
N PHE A 4 46.57 -34.18 27.81
CA PHE A 4 45.85 -34.27 26.53
C PHE A 4 46.61 -34.66 25.24
N PRO A 5 45.86 -35.18 24.25
CA PRO A 5 45.95 -34.65 22.89
C PRO A 5 44.59 -34.21 22.31
N SER A 6 44.71 -33.26 21.39
CA SER A 6 43.71 -32.56 20.59
C SER A 6 42.76 -33.43 19.77
N VAL A 7 41.49 -33.04 19.72
CA VAL A 7 40.50 -33.54 18.75
C VAL A 7 40.22 -32.43 17.73
N MET A 8 40.31 -32.81 16.45
CA MET A 8 40.04 -31.99 15.27
C MET A 8 38.61 -31.43 15.27
N ALA A 9 38.52 -30.21 14.72
CA ALA A 9 37.31 -29.43 14.52
C ALA A 9 36.31 -30.09 13.54
N LEU A 10 35.03 -30.03 13.90
CA LEU A 10 33.89 -30.17 13.00
C LEU A 10 33.58 -28.77 12.44
N GLY A 11 33.76 -28.56 11.14
CA GLY A 11 33.33 -27.33 10.46
C GLY A 11 31.86 -27.42 10.07
N ALA A 12 31.05 -26.47 10.56
CA ALA A 12 29.70 -26.21 10.11
C ALA A 12 29.74 -25.21 8.94
N PHE A 13 29.00 -25.49 7.86
CA PHE A 13 28.75 -24.55 6.77
C PHE A 13 27.79 -23.45 7.26
N VAL A 14 28.25 -22.21 7.19
CA VAL A 14 27.47 -20.99 7.35
C VAL A 14 27.44 -20.34 5.96
N THR A 15 26.27 -20.29 5.31
CA THR A 15 26.04 -19.39 4.18
C THR A 15 25.68 -18.03 4.74
N ALA A 16 26.71 -17.22 4.96
CA ALA A 16 26.59 -15.79 5.17
C ALA A 16 26.60 -15.10 3.80
N LEU A 17 25.59 -14.30 3.49
CA LEU A 17 25.69 -13.26 2.47
C LEU A 17 26.58 -12.14 3.05
N VAL A 18 27.88 -12.36 2.93
CA VAL A 18 28.90 -11.33 3.08
C VAL A 18 28.97 -10.59 1.75
N PHE A 19 28.75 -9.28 1.75
CA PHE A 19 29.21 -8.41 0.66
C PHE A 19 30.74 -8.55 0.57
N SER A 20 31.19 -9.44 -0.31
CA SER A 20 32.59 -9.50 -0.73
C SER A 20 32.83 -8.38 -1.74
N SER A 21 33.78 -7.51 -1.44
CA SER A 21 34.44 -6.70 -2.45
C SER A 21 35.09 -7.61 -3.51
N GLU A 22 34.80 -7.32 -4.78
CA GLU A 22 35.41 -7.86 -6.00
C GLU A 22 35.00 -9.28 -6.43
N THR A 23 33.72 -9.42 -6.79
CA THR A 23 33.39 -10.02 -8.09
C THR A 23 33.16 -8.85 -9.05
N VAL A 24 33.99 -8.72 -10.09
CA VAL A 24 33.67 -7.87 -11.24
C VAL A 24 32.53 -8.56 -11.99
N HIS A 25 31.30 -8.39 -11.49
CA HIS A 25 30.15 -8.37 -12.39
C HIS A 25 30.23 -7.03 -13.11
N GLY A 26 30.15 -7.04 -14.44
CA GLY A 26 30.11 -5.80 -15.19
C GLY A 26 28.98 -4.94 -14.64
N ASP A 27 29.25 -3.66 -14.38
CA ASP A 27 28.24 -2.71 -13.94
C ASP A 27 27.01 -2.87 -14.85
N VAL A 28 25.83 -3.10 -14.26
CA VAL A 28 24.58 -3.13 -15.04
C VAL A 28 24.48 -1.81 -15.77
N VAL A 29 24.45 -1.86 -17.10
CA VAL A 29 24.31 -0.66 -17.91
C VAL A 29 22.85 -0.23 -17.86
N GLU A 30 22.58 0.81 -17.09
CA GLU A 30 21.26 1.41 -16.97
C GLU A 30 20.87 2.11 -18.29
N ALA A 31 19.63 1.88 -18.75
CA ALA A 31 19.07 2.55 -19.91
C ALA A 31 18.84 4.03 -19.63
N GLU A 32 19.08 4.87 -20.65
CA GLU A 32 18.78 6.30 -20.60
C GLU A 32 17.31 6.56 -20.98
N PRO A 33 16.68 7.64 -20.46
CA PRO A 33 15.33 8.03 -20.84
C PRO A 33 15.11 8.13 -22.36
N GLY A 34 13.99 7.59 -22.84
CA GLY A 34 13.59 7.61 -24.26
C GLY A 34 14.24 6.53 -25.13
N THR A 35 14.93 5.55 -24.53
CA THR A 35 15.37 4.33 -25.21
C THR A 35 14.32 3.22 -25.11
N ASP A 36 14.30 2.29 -26.07
CA ASP A 36 13.36 1.16 -26.06
C ASP A 36 13.41 0.35 -24.76
N LEU A 37 14.59 0.13 -24.19
CA LEU A 37 14.76 -0.60 -22.93
C LEU A 37 14.21 0.16 -21.71
N PHE A 38 14.32 1.50 -21.72
CA PHE A 38 13.76 2.34 -20.67
C PHE A 38 12.23 2.32 -20.69
N ASP A 39 11.64 2.35 -21.88
CA ASP A 39 10.19 2.41 -22.08
C ASP A 39 9.50 1.03 -22.09
N GLN A 40 10.24 -0.07 -22.30
CA GLN A 40 9.71 -1.43 -22.51
C GLN A 40 8.68 -1.85 -21.46
N PHE A 41 8.98 -1.59 -20.19
CA PHE A 41 8.13 -1.95 -19.05
C PHE A 41 7.65 -0.71 -18.29
N ARG A 42 7.71 0.48 -18.89
CA ARG A 42 7.42 1.72 -18.17
C ARG A 42 5.93 2.05 -18.22
N PRO A 43 5.23 2.13 -17.07
CA PRO A 43 3.84 2.58 -16.98
C PRO A 43 3.59 3.93 -17.66
N VAL A 44 2.37 4.10 -18.16
CA VAL A 44 1.91 5.29 -18.89
C VAL A 44 1.21 6.29 -17.98
N TYR A 45 0.42 5.79 -17.02
CA TYR A 45 -0.46 6.61 -16.20
C TYR A 45 -0.26 6.46 -14.68
N HIS A 46 0.69 5.64 -14.25
CA HIS A 46 1.10 5.64 -12.85
C HIS A 46 2.07 6.79 -12.53
N PHE A 47 2.09 7.19 -11.26
CA PHE A 47 3.07 8.15 -10.79
C PHE A 47 4.45 7.49 -10.72
N GLN A 48 5.45 8.13 -11.34
CA GLN A 48 6.82 7.65 -11.34
C GLN A 48 7.84 8.79 -11.32
N ALA A 49 8.98 8.55 -10.69
CA ALA A 49 10.17 9.38 -10.84
C ALA A 49 10.61 9.43 -12.31
N ARG A 50 11.32 10.50 -12.69
CA ARG A 50 11.82 10.66 -14.07
C ARG A 50 12.71 9.51 -14.51
N GLU A 51 13.54 9.00 -13.61
CA GLU A 51 14.51 7.92 -13.80
C GLU A 51 15.04 7.49 -12.43
N LYS A 52 15.88 6.45 -12.40
CA LYS A 52 16.55 5.94 -11.19
C LYS A 52 15.57 5.37 -10.15
N TRP A 53 16.02 5.26 -8.91
CA TRP A 53 15.26 4.64 -7.83
C TRP A 53 14.24 5.60 -7.22
N MET A 54 13.01 5.10 -7.02
CA MET A 54 12.04 5.71 -6.13
C MET A 54 11.39 4.69 -5.20
N ASN A 55 10.96 5.15 -4.03
CA ASN A 55 10.13 4.36 -3.14
C ASN A 55 9.05 5.21 -2.46
N ASP A 56 9.00 5.20 -1.13
CA ASP A 56 7.93 5.69 -0.28
C ASP A 56 7.36 7.03 -0.73
N PRO A 57 6.03 7.14 -0.93
CA PRO A 57 5.36 8.42 -1.03
C PRO A 57 5.48 9.19 0.29
N CYS A 58 6.08 10.36 0.23
CA CYS A 58 6.37 11.23 1.37
C CYS A 58 5.39 12.40 1.37
N ALA A 59 4.78 12.66 2.54
CA ALA A 59 3.98 13.85 2.82
C ALA A 59 3.08 14.38 1.68
N PRO A 60 2.23 13.55 1.04
CA PRO A 60 1.27 14.06 0.06
C PRO A 60 0.25 14.97 0.76
N TYR A 61 -0.14 16.07 0.10
CA TYR A 61 -1.20 16.95 0.60
C TYR A 61 -1.82 17.78 -0.52
N TYR A 62 -3.01 18.33 -0.25
CA TYR A 62 -3.66 19.33 -1.09
C TYR A 62 -3.48 20.72 -0.48
N ASP A 63 -2.90 21.65 -1.24
CA ASP A 63 -2.79 23.06 -0.87
C ASP A 63 -3.98 23.85 -1.42
N SER A 64 -4.92 24.18 -0.54
CA SER A 64 -6.10 24.97 -0.90
C SER A 64 -5.79 26.40 -1.35
N ALA A 65 -4.62 26.96 -1.00
CA ALA A 65 -4.25 28.32 -1.38
C ALA A 65 -3.72 28.38 -2.82
N THR A 66 -3.04 27.34 -3.28
CA THR A 66 -2.53 27.24 -4.66
C THR A 66 -3.43 26.42 -5.58
N GLY A 67 -4.30 25.57 -5.02
CA GLY A 67 -5.11 24.62 -5.77
C GLY A 67 -4.33 23.40 -6.25
N LEU A 68 -3.15 23.14 -5.69
CA LEU A 68 -2.25 22.08 -6.12
C LEU A 68 -2.23 20.92 -5.12
N TYR A 69 -2.19 19.72 -5.65
CA TYR A 69 -1.78 18.52 -4.94
C TYR A 69 -0.26 18.40 -5.02
N HIS A 70 0.38 18.21 -3.87
CA HIS A 70 1.81 17.96 -3.77
C HIS A 70 2.04 16.47 -3.50
N MET A 71 2.94 15.86 -4.26
CA MET A 71 3.42 14.50 -4.03
C MET A 71 4.94 14.53 -3.92
N PHE A 72 5.46 14.12 -2.76
CA PHE A 72 6.88 13.88 -2.57
C PHE A 72 7.11 12.38 -2.50
N TYR A 73 8.35 11.97 -2.76
CA TYR A 73 8.73 10.56 -2.73
C TYR A 73 10.22 10.43 -2.48
N GLN A 74 10.63 9.35 -1.82
CA GLN A 74 12.05 9.05 -1.70
C GLN A 74 12.67 8.77 -3.06
N LEU A 75 13.84 9.36 -3.33
CA LEU A 75 14.52 9.33 -4.62
C LEU A 75 16.04 9.21 -4.44
N ASN A 76 16.66 8.26 -5.15
CA ASN A 76 18.11 8.28 -5.38
C ASN A 76 18.40 8.85 -6.77
N LEU A 77 19.07 10.00 -6.81
CA LEU A 77 19.38 10.70 -8.07
C LEU A 77 20.47 10.03 -8.91
N ASN A 78 21.25 9.12 -8.31
CA ASN A 78 22.49 8.63 -8.93
C ASN A 78 22.45 7.15 -9.28
N SER A 79 21.41 6.41 -8.87
CA SER A 79 21.37 4.96 -9.04
C SER A 79 19.95 4.42 -8.96
N THR A 80 19.71 3.30 -9.64
CA THR A 80 18.53 2.44 -9.50
C THR A 80 18.57 1.54 -8.27
N ILE A 81 19.47 1.80 -7.32
CA ILE A 81 19.58 1.07 -6.05
C ILE A 81 19.30 2.05 -4.90
N TRP A 82 18.63 1.57 -3.86
CA TRP A 82 18.40 2.33 -2.65
C TRP A 82 19.71 2.86 -2.01
N GLY A 83 19.74 4.16 -1.71
CA GLY A 83 20.80 4.86 -0.97
C GLY A 83 20.79 6.37 -1.23
N ASN A 84 21.44 7.16 -0.37
CA ASN A 84 21.55 8.62 -0.53
C ASN A 84 20.20 9.33 -0.81
N MET A 85 19.20 9.00 0.01
CA MET A 85 17.82 9.42 -0.20
C MET A 85 17.65 10.94 -0.20
N THR A 86 16.93 11.40 -1.22
CA THR A 86 16.38 12.76 -1.38
C THR A 86 14.86 12.67 -1.41
N TRP A 87 14.15 13.80 -1.28
CA TRP A 87 12.73 13.86 -1.62
C TRP A 87 12.55 14.45 -3.02
N GLY A 88 12.16 13.62 -3.98
CA GLY A 88 11.60 14.09 -5.26
C GLY A 88 10.27 14.80 -5.04
N HIS A 89 9.84 15.61 -6.00
CA HIS A 89 8.63 16.42 -5.89
C HIS A 89 7.93 16.55 -7.24
N ALA A 90 6.62 16.34 -7.25
CA ALA A 90 5.75 16.71 -8.34
C ALA A 90 4.44 17.31 -7.81
N VAL A 91 3.76 18.06 -8.67
CA VAL A 91 2.46 18.66 -8.36
C VAL A 91 1.41 18.26 -9.40
N SER A 92 0.14 18.37 -9.02
CA SER A 92 -1.00 18.11 -9.88
C SER A 92 -2.15 19.05 -9.56
N GLU A 93 -2.98 19.38 -10.54
CA GLU A 93 -4.26 20.09 -10.34
C GLU A 93 -5.44 19.11 -10.15
N ASP A 94 -5.25 17.84 -10.53
CA ASP A 94 -6.31 16.83 -10.65
C ASP A 94 -5.98 15.46 -10.02
N GLN A 95 -4.84 15.34 -9.34
CA GLN A 95 -4.30 14.13 -8.68
C GLN A 95 -3.90 12.99 -9.63
N VAL A 96 -4.02 13.16 -10.95
CA VAL A 96 -3.78 12.08 -11.92
C VAL A 96 -2.84 12.48 -13.06
N THR A 97 -2.78 13.76 -13.40
CA THR A 97 -1.77 14.32 -14.32
C THR A 97 -0.79 15.18 -13.53
N TRP A 98 0.50 14.93 -13.74
CA TRP A 98 1.57 15.42 -12.87
C TRP A 98 2.60 16.24 -13.64
N GLN A 99 3.09 17.26 -12.97
CA GLN A 99 4.22 18.08 -13.39
C GLN A 99 5.37 17.93 -12.41
N ASP A 100 6.56 17.61 -12.92
CA ASP A 100 7.77 17.57 -12.10
C ASP A 100 8.09 18.96 -11.53
N TYR A 101 8.44 18.98 -10.24
CA TYR A 101 8.99 20.15 -9.55
C TYR A 101 10.45 19.89 -9.14
N PRO A 102 11.21 20.92 -8.75
CA PRO A 102 12.53 20.73 -8.16
C PRO A 102 12.45 19.82 -6.93
N ASN A 103 13.41 18.90 -6.77
CA ASN A 103 13.44 18.03 -5.60
C ASN A 103 13.42 18.87 -4.31
N ALA A 104 12.62 18.46 -3.34
CA ALA A 104 12.27 19.26 -2.18
C ALA A 104 13.37 19.28 -1.11
N LEU A 105 13.93 18.10 -0.78
CA LEU A 105 14.89 17.94 0.30
C LEU A 105 16.10 17.10 -0.15
N TYR A 106 17.31 17.59 0.16
CA TYR A 106 18.58 16.92 -0.14
C TYR A 106 19.38 16.68 1.14
N PRO A 107 20.12 15.57 1.28
CA PRO A 107 21.01 15.38 2.43
C PRO A 107 22.13 16.42 2.40
N PHE A 108 22.45 17.02 3.55
CA PHE A 108 23.52 18.01 3.66
C PHE A 108 24.49 17.68 4.81
N GLN A 109 25.79 17.90 4.60
CA GLN A 109 26.85 17.52 5.53
C GLN A 109 26.75 18.20 6.91
N ASP A 110 26.16 19.39 6.96
CA ASP A 110 25.95 20.20 8.17
C ASP A 110 24.54 20.04 8.76
N LYS A 111 23.76 19.07 8.28
CA LYS A 111 22.40 18.76 8.74
C LYS A 111 22.33 17.37 9.36
N TRP A 112 21.28 17.16 10.16
CA TRP A 112 20.96 15.90 10.83
C TRP A 112 20.38 14.82 9.89
N ASP A 113 20.65 14.95 8.59
CA ASP A 113 20.20 14.05 7.52
C ASP A 113 21.29 13.79 6.47
N ASN A 114 22.56 13.96 6.85
CA ASN A 114 23.70 13.92 5.94
C ASN A 114 23.93 12.57 5.24
N LEU A 115 23.31 11.48 5.72
CA LEU A 115 23.32 10.16 5.07
C LEU A 115 22.01 9.80 4.35
N GLY A 116 20.96 10.60 4.52
CA GLY A 116 19.67 10.38 3.86
C GLY A 116 18.51 11.15 4.48
N VAL A 117 17.59 11.58 3.63
CA VAL A 117 16.29 12.16 3.99
C VAL A 117 15.23 11.06 3.90
N PHE A 118 14.85 10.51 5.05
CA PHE A 118 13.88 9.42 5.15
C PHE A 118 12.42 9.90 5.09
N SER A 119 11.48 8.96 5.05
CA SER A 119 10.06 9.22 4.91
C SER A 119 9.50 10.06 6.07
N GLY A 120 8.33 10.65 5.83
CA GLY A 120 7.72 11.63 6.71
C GLY A 120 6.41 12.18 6.15
N PHE A 121 5.75 13.02 6.94
CA PHE A 121 4.40 13.52 6.69
C PHE A 121 4.32 15.03 6.95
N SER A 122 3.27 15.68 6.44
CA SER A 122 3.07 17.12 6.57
C SER A 122 1.98 17.50 7.57
N MET A 123 2.06 18.73 8.07
CA MET A 123 1.04 19.38 8.88
C MET A 123 0.95 20.87 8.51
N ASP A 124 -0.28 21.35 8.34
CA ASP A 124 -0.58 22.75 8.15
C ASP A 124 -0.51 23.54 9.47
N ASN A 125 -0.15 24.82 9.38
CA ASN A 125 -0.13 25.74 10.53
C ASN A 125 0.64 25.23 11.74
N ALA A 126 1.74 24.51 11.51
CA ALA A 126 2.54 23.90 12.57
C ALA A 126 3.62 24.87 13.08
N ILE A 127 4.90 24.60 12.80
CA ILE A 127 6.00 25.40 13.33
C ILE A 127 5.95 26.81 12.75
N ASP A 128 5.95 27.81 13.63
CA ASP A 128 5.78 29.24 13.31
C ASP A 128 4.52 29.56 12.47
N GLY A 129 3.47 28.71 12.55
CA GLY A 129 2.25 28.85 11.76
C GLY A 129 2.43 28.52 10.28
N LYS A 130 3.54 27.85 9.91
CA LYS A 130 3.84 27.48 8.52
C LYS A 130 3.40 26.06 8.21
N HIS A 131 3.20 25.79 6.92
CA HIS A 131 3.13 24.42 6.43
C HIS A 131 4.50 23.75 6.65
N THR A 132 4.49 22.60 7.32
CA THR A 132 5.69 21.94 7.84
C THR A 132 5.67 20.47 7.48
N VAL A 133 6.80 19.95 6.99
CA VAL A 133 7.02 18.50 6.89
C VAL A 133 7.88 18.03 8.06
N PHE A 134 7.51 16.90 8.64
CA PHE A 134 8.24 16.18 9.66
C PHE A 134 8.78 14.93 9.00
N TYR A 135 10.08 14.68 9.13
CA TYR A 135 10.73 13.57 8.44
C TYR A 135 11.86 12.98 9.26
N THR A 136 12.31 11.78 8.90
CA THR A 136 13.47 11.16 9.53
C THR A 136 14.77 11.63 8.89
N GLY A 137 15.64 12.25 9.68
CA GLY A 137 17.00 12.57 9.29
C GLY A 137 17.96 11.45 9.68
N VAL A 138 18.82 11.01 8.75
CA VAL A 138 19.77 9.92 8.97
C VAL A 138 21.21 10.40 9.07
N THR A 139 21.91 10.00 10.15
CA THR A 139 23.32 10.30 10.42
C THR A 139 24.19 9.06 10.65
N ALA A 140 23.60 7.87 10.80
CA ALA A 140 24.31 6.60 10.94
C ALA A 140 23.68 5.47 10.11
N LEU A 141 24.52 4.62 9.51
CA LEU A 141 24.15 3.46 8.70
C LEU A 141 25.08 2.27 9.02
N PRO A 142 24.67 1.00 8.80
CA PRO A 142 23.36 0.57 8.27
C PRO A 142 22.25 0.58 9.32
N ILE A 143 21.01 0.77 8.86
CA ILE A 143 19.79 0.65 9.67
C ILE A 143 19.00 -0.57 9.17
N SER A 144 18.58 -1.44 10.09
CA SER A 144 17.68 -2.57 9.80
C SER A 144 17.22 -3.19 11.11
N TRP A 145 15.95 -3.62 11.16
CA TRP A 145 15.40 -4.35 12.29
C TRP A 145 16.17 -5.62 12.65
N SER A 146 16.95 -6.18 11.73
CA SER A 146 17.74 -7.41 11.93
C SER A 146 19.13 -7.13 12.53
N LYS A 147 19.62 -5.89 12.47
CA LYS A 147 20.98 -5.51 12.92
C LYS A 147 20.97 -4.79 14.28
N PRO A 148 22.11 -4.70 14.98
CA PRO A 148 22.23 -3.80 16.12
C PRO A 148 21.89 -2.37 15.72
N TYR A 149 21.09 -1.69 16.53
CA TYR A 149 20.67 -0.32 16.23
C TYR A 149 21.84 0.65 16.39
N LEU A 150 22.02 1.52 15.39
CA LEU A 150 22.91 2.66 15.45
C LEU A 150 22.06 3.89 15.69
N PHE A 151 22.36 4.63 16.76
CA PHE A 151 21.66 5.87 17.08
C PHE A 151 21.98 6.94 16.03
N GLY A 152 21.15 7.01 14.99
CA GLY A 152 21.28 7.97 13.91
C GLY A 152 20.02 8.15 13.07
N GLU A 153 18.85 7.79 13.59
CA GLU A 153 17.54 8.23 13.06
C GLU A 153 17.01 9.33 13.99
N HIS A 154 16.69 10.49 13.44
CA HIS A 154 16.26 11.69 14.17
C HIS A 154 14.92 12.19 13.63
N VAL A 155 14.05 12.73 14.49
CA VAL A 155 12.87 13.47 14.02
C VAL A 155 13.30 14.90 13.75
N VAL A 156 13.23 15.32 12.49
CA VAL A 156 13.58 16.66 12.01
C VAL A 156 12.40 17.25 11.23
N TYR A 157 12.51 18.52 10.81
CA TYR A 157 11.45 19.21 10.09
C TYR A 157 12.00 20.15 9.02
N ALA A 158 11.13 20.52 8.08
CA ALA A 158 11.33 21.64 7.17
C ALA A 158 10.03 22.43 6.99
N THR A 159 10.14 23.73 6.77
CA THR A 159 8.99 24.64 6.57
C THR A 159 9.03 25.25 5.18
N THR A 160 7.87 25.64 4.66
CA THR A 160 7.76 26.37 3.38
C THR A 160 7.03 27.70 3.59
N ASP A 161 7.46 28.74 2.87
CA ASP A 161 6.82 30.06 2.82
C ASP A 161 6.26 30.40 1.42
N ASP A 162 6.40 29.48 0.46
CA ASP A 162 6.13 29.74 -0.97
C ASP A 162 5.26 28.66 -1.63
N GLY A 163 4.40 28.03 -0.84
CA GLY A 163 3.45 27.00 -1.31
C GLY A 163 4.16 25.72 -1.72
N GLY A 164 5.11 25.25 -0.92
CA GLY A 164 5.80 23.98 -1.11
C GLY A 164 6.83 23.94 -2.23
N LYS A 165 7.20 25.10 -2.83
CA LYS A 165 8.21 25.18 -3.89
C LYS A 165 9.63 25.08 -3.33
N THR A 166 9.87 25.69 -2.18
CA THR A 166 11.14 25.60 -1.46
C THR A 166 10.91 25.28 0.01
N TRP A 167 11.92 24.65 0.61
CA TRP A 167 11.86 24.16 1.99
C TRP A 167 13.08 24.61 2.79
N GLN A 168 12.83 25.22 3.94
CA GLN A 168 13.84 25.58 4.92
C GLN A 168 13.88 24.52 6.03
N LYS A 169 14.96 23.74 6.04
CA LYS A 169 15.21 22.74 7.08
C LYS A 169 15.49 23.40 8.43
N GLY A 170 14.97 22.78 9.49
CA GLY A 170 15.33 23.08 10.86
C GLY A 170 16.85 23.00 11.09
N ASN A 171 17.32 23.69 12.14
CA ASN A 171 18.73 23.66 12.52
C ASN A 171 19.04 22.53 13.51
N GLU A 172 18.09 22.19 14.38
CA GLU A 172 18.20 21.14 15.38
C GLU A 172 17.08 20.11 15.18
N PRO A 173 17.29 18.84 15.57
CA PRO A 173 16.24 17.85 15.57
C PRO A 173 15.16 18.22 16.60
N LEU A 174 13.91 17.91 16.28
CA LEU A 174 12.79 18.01 17.23
C LEU A 174 12.92 16.95 18.32
N ILE A 175 13.36 15.75 17.91
CA ILE A 175 13.65 14.65 18.82
C ILE A 175 14.91 13.95 18.32
N GLU A 176 15.99 14.06 19.10
CA GLU A 176 17.31 13.58 18.70
C GLU A 176 17.45 12.06 18.82
N LEU A 177 16.84 11.42 19.83
CA LEU A 177 17.05 10.00 20.12
C LEU A 177 15.72 9.32 20.46
N PRO A 178 15.61 7.99 20.21
CA PRO A 178 14.52 7.20 20.75
C PRO A 178 14.50 7.26 22.29
N PRO A 179 13.37 6.91 22.94
CA PRO A 179 13.26 6.97 24.39
C PRO A 179 14.36 6.19 25.11
N THR A 180 14.88 6.78 26.19
CA THR A 180 16.03 6.25 26.93
C THR A 180 15.79 4.83 27.44
N GLY A 181 16.79 3.96 27.26
CA GLY A 181 16.78 2.59 27.80
C GLY A 181 16.10 1.55 26.91
N LEU A 182 15.60 1.95 25.74
CA LEU A 182 14.98 1.05 24.77
C LEU A 182 16.01 0.53 23.76
N ASN A 183 15.96 -0.77 23.49
CA ASN A 183 16.75 -1.41 22.44
C ASN A 183 15.90 -1.50 21.15
N VAL A 184 15.78 -0.39 20.44
CA VAL A 184 14.87 -0.29 19.29
C VAL A 184 15.35 -1.08 18.07
N THR A 185 14.43 -1.51 17.21
CA THR A 185 14.74 -2.11 15.89
C THR A 185 14.89 -1.08 14.79
N GLY A 186 14.18 0.04 14.94
CA GLY A 186 14.08 1.18 14.05
C GLY A 186 13.32 2.28 14.78
N TRP A 187 13.47 3.53 14.37
CA TRP A 187 12.77 4.68 14.95
C TRP A 187 12.67 5.82 13.93
N ARG A 188 11.62 5.77 13.09
CA ARG A 188 11.49 6.62 11.89
C ARG A 188 10.05 6.92 11.47
N ASP A 189 9.89 7.64 10.37
CA ASP A 189 8.64 7.97 9.68
C ASP A 189 7.67 8.79 10.54
N PRO A 190 8.07 9.99 11.00
CA PRO A 190 7.29 10.81 11.92
C PRO A 190 5.98 11.30 11.28
N HIS A 191 4.84 10.90 11.84
CA HIS A 191 3.50 11.29 11.39
C HIS A 191 2.83 12.26 12.37
N PRO A 192 2.76 13.56 12.08
CA PRO A 192 2.03 14.52 12.90
C PRO A 192 0.53 14.41 12.63
N PHE A 193 -0.29 14.50 13.68
CA PHE A 193 -1.74 14.42 13.55
C PHE A 193 -2.48 15.08 14.72
N HIS A 194 -3.77 15.33 14.51
CA HIS A 194 -4.72 15.69 15.55
C HIS A 194 -5.67 14.52 15.81
N SER A 195 -6.15 14.38 17.05
CA SER A 195 -7.11 13.34 17.41
C SER A 195 -8.01 13.78 18.55
N LYS A 196 -9.32 13.83 18.29
CA LYS A 196 -10.33 14.10 19.31
C LYS A 196 -10.44 12.93 20.28
N SER A 197 -10.20 11.72 19.78
CA SER A 197 -10.25 10.49 20.57
C SER A 197 -9.08 10.41 21.57
N LEU A 198 -7.88 10.85 21.19
CA LEU A 198 -6.75 10.97 22.12
C LEU A 198 -6.90 12.17 23.05
N ASP A 199 -7.43 13.31 22.59
CA ASP A 199 -7.73 14.46 23.44
C ASP A 199 -8.68 14.05 24.59
N ALA A 200 -9.76 13.33 24.25
CA ALA A 200 -10.69 12.79 25.22
C ALA A 200 -10.04 11.77 26.16
N HIS A 201 -9.14 10.92 25.65
CA HIS A 201 -8.43 9.93 26.45
C HIS A 201 -7.50 10.57 27.49
N PHE A 202 -6.70 11.56 27.08
CA PHE A 202 -5.73 12.24 27.95
C PHE A 202 -6.33 13.40 28.76
N GLY A 203 -7.60 13.74 28.50
CA GLY A 203 -8.28 14.86 29.17
C GLY A 203 -7.78 16.23 28.73
N TYR A 204 -7.28 16.33 27.49
CA TYR A 204 -6.93 17.61 26.88
C TYR A 204 -8.19 18.35 26.41
N ASP A 205 -8.10 19.68 26.37
CA ASP A 205 -9.23 20.51 25.95
C ASP A 205 -9.48 20.32 24.45
N VAL A 206 -10.57 19.63 24.12
CA VAL A 206 -10.99 19.37 22.72
C VAL A 206 -11.19 20.68 21.93
N ALA A 207 -11.36 21.83 22.60
CA ALA A 207 -11.46 23.14 21.95
C ALA A 207 -10.10 23.70 21.47
N ASN A 208 -8.98 23.26 22.07
CA ASN A 208 -7.62 23.64 21.70
C ASN A 208 -6.89 22.37 21.24
N SER A 209 -7.21 21.89 20.03
CA SER A 209 -6.71 20.63 19.46
C SER A 209 -5.24 20.34 19.82
N SER A 210 -4.98 19.20 20.44
CA SER A 210 -3.60 18.80 20.75
C SER A 210 -2.85 18.34 19.51
N ASN A 211 -1.52 18.44 19.56
CA ASN A 211 -0.64 17.93 18.52
C ASN A 211 -0.04 16.60 18.97
N TYR A 212 -0.19 15.58 18.13
CA TYR A 212 0.41 14.26 18.35
C TYR A 212 1.39 13.94 17.24
N LEU A 213 2.35 13.07 17.55
CA LEU A 213 3.32 12.54 16.59
C LEU A 213 3.46 11.04 16.81
N LEU A 214 3.39 10.28 15.72
CA LEU A 214 3.78 8.86 15.72
C LEU A 214 5.20 8.72 15.19
N VAL A 215 5.96 7.80 15.77
CA VAL A 215 7.21 7.31 15.19
C VAL A 215 7.09 5.79 15.10
N ALA A 216 7.45 5.22 13.95
CA ALA A 216 7.37 3.80 13.67
C ALA A 216 8.67 3.08 14.08
N GLY A 217 8.54 1.83 14.53
CA GLY A 217 9.70 1.03 14.89
C GLY A 217 9.36 -0.28 15.59
N GLY A 218 10.14 -0.62 16.60
CA GLY A 218 9.97 -1.85 17.39
C GLY A 218 11.03 -1.99 18.46
N ILE A 219 10.92 -3.05 19.26
CA ILE A 219 11.85 -3.38 20.33
C ILE A 219 12.44 -4.76 20.03
N LYS A 220 13.78 -4.82 20.03
CA LYS A 220 14.54 -6.04 19.79
C LYS A 220 14.07 -7.16 20.68
N GLU A 221 13.89 -8.33 20.08
CA GLU A 221 13.40 -9.55 20.72
C GLU A 221 11.98 -9.50 21.31
N VAL A 222 11.28 -8.37 21.24
CA VAL A 222 9.92 -8.21 21.78
C VAL A 222 8.90 -8.10 20.64
N GLY A 223 9.08 -7.15 19.72
CA GLY A 223 8.16 -6.95 18.59
C GLY A 223 8.00 -5.51 18.15
N PRO A 224 7.18 -5.29 17.12
CA PRO A 224 7.00 -3.98 16.51
C PRO A 224 6.24 -3.02 17.44
N ARG A 225 6.53 -1.72 17.34
CA ARG A 225 5.98 -0.65 18.19
C ARG A 225 5.67 0.58 17.36
N ILE A 226 4.62 1.29 17.76
CA ILE A 226 4.33 2.64 17.32
C ILE A 226 4.46 3.54 18.54
N PHE A 227 5.44 4.44 18.53
CA PHE A 227 5.74 5.36 19.61
C PHE A 227 4.84 6.59 19.50
N LEU A 228 4.19 6.99 20.60
CA LEU A 228 3.31 8.16 20.66
C LEU A 228 3.99 9.32 21.38
N TYR A 229 3.91 10.50 20.79
CA TYR A 229 4.33 11.75 21.40
C TYR A 229 3.20 12.78 21.35
N HIS A 230 3.30 13.77 22.23
CA HIS A 230 2.38 14.91 22.31
C HIS A 230 3.16 16.22 22.48
N ALA A 231 2.70 17.30 21.88
CA ALA A 231 3.27 18.63 22.05
C ALA A 231 2.18 19.71 21.99
N GLU A 232 2.40 20.83 22.68
CA GLU A 232 1.54 22.02 22.55
C GLU A 232 1.95 22.90 21.36
N ASP A 233 3.20 22.82 20.90
CA ASP A 233 3.83 23.78 19.98
C ASP A 233 4.53 23.15 18.76
N TYR A 234 4.36 21.84 18.54
CA TYR A 234 5.07 21.02 17.53
C TYR A 234 6.60 20.96 17.67
N VAL A 235 7.18 21.58 18.70
CA VAL A 235 8.62 21.65 18.92
C VAL A 235 9.03 20.79 20.11
N ASN A 236 8.32 20.91 21.22
CA ASN A 236 8.64 20.26 22.49
C ASN A 236 7.79 19.00 22.68
N TRP A 237 8.27 17.86 22.16
CA TRP A 237 7.56 16.58 22.17
C TRP A 237 7.77 15.79 23.47
N GLU A 238 6.68 15.46 24.15
CA GLU A 238 6.63 14.56 25.31
C GLU A 238 6.28 13.13 24.88
N TYR A 239 7.08 12.14 25.27
CA TYR A 239 6.81 10.73 25.00
C TYR A 239 5.66 10.20 25.88
N LYS A 240 4.64 9.60 25.26
CA LYS A 240 3.43 9.09 25.92
C LYS A 240 3.35 7.57 26.02
N GLY A 241 4.40 6.85 25.60
CA GLY A 241 4.40 5.39 25.52
C GLY A 241 4.09 4.90 24.10
N TYR A 242 3.62 3.66 23.99
CA TYR A 242 3.27 3.07 22.69
C TYR A 242 1.80 3.34 22.35
N LEU A 243 1.52 3.80 21.14
CA LEU A 243 0.17 3.77 20.59
C LEU A 243 -0.24 2.32 20.31
N LEU A 244 0.62 1.56 19.63
CA LEU A 244 0.40 0.14 19.31
C LEU A 244 1.63 -0.68 19.71
N ALA A 245 1.39 -1.80 20.38
CA ALA A 245 2.41 -2.77 20.73
C ALA A 245 1.94 -4.19 20.39
N GLN A 246 2.70 -4.91 19.57
CA GLN A 246 2.40 -6.30 19.20
C GLN A 246 3.60 -7.20 19.52
N GLU A 247 3.33 -8.48 19.74
CA GLU A 247 4.37 -9.48 19.89
C GLU A 247 4.98 -9.82 18.53
N LYS A 248 6.32 -9.92 18.48
CA LYS A 248 7.05 -10.22 17.24
C LYS A 248 6.51 -11.49 16.58
N ASN A 249 6.36 -11.43 15.26
CA ASN A 249 6.00 -12.59 14.44
C ASN A 249 4.71 -13.32 14.88
N THR A 250 3.76 -12.57 15.46
CA THR A 250 2.39 -13.04 15.66
C THR A 250 1.48 -12.45 14.57
N THR A 251 0.21 -12.86 14.55
CA THR A 251 -0.79 -12.35 13.62
C THR A 251 -2.09 -12.07 14.38
N PHE A 252 -2.92 -11.14 13.88
CA PHE A 252 -4.23 -10.87 14.47
C PHE A 252 -5.25 -11.97 14.14
N SER A 253 -5.20 -12.42 12.88
CA SER A 253 -6.05 -13.43 12.28
C SER A 253 -5.43 -13.93 10.97
N GLU A 254 -5.94 -15.04 10.42
CA GLU A 254 -5.51 -15.55 9.11
C GLU A 254 -5.67 -14.55 7.95
N TYR A 255 -6.53 -13.53 8.12
CA TYR A 255 -6.85 -12.50 7.12
C TYR A 255 -5.90 -11.29 7.17
N SER A 256 -5.15 -11.11 8.27
CA SER A 256 -4.47 -9.84 8.59
C SER A 256 -3.01 -9.71 8.14
N GLY A 257 -2.36 -10.79 7.71
CA GLY A 257 -0.90 -10.80 7.58
C GLY A 257 -0.18 -10.84 8.93
N GLY A 258 1.15 -10.89 8.92
CA GLY A 258 1.97 -10.98 10.14
C GLY A 258 2.36 -9.60 10.66
N TRP A 259 2.38 -9.43 11.99
CA TRP A 259 2.87 -8.19 12.60
C TRP A 259 4.36 -7.93 12.35
N GLY A 260 5.12 -8.96 11.94
CA GLY A 260 6.54 -8.83 11.64
C GLY A 260 7.37 -8.53 12.89
N TYR A 261 8.47 -7.81 12.68
CA TYR A 261 9.47 -7.48 13.71
C TYR A 261 9.62 -5.98 13.94
N ASN A 262 9.21 -5.15 12.97
CA ASN A 262 9.32 -3.70 12.99
C ASN A 262 8.16 -3.08 12.21
N PHE A 263 7.69 -1.90 12.61
CA PHE A 263 6.76 -1.10 11.82
C PHE A 263 7.47 0.05 11.09
N GLU A 264 6.94 0.42 9.93
CA GLU A 264 7.36 1.55 9.09
C GLU A 264 6.12 2.33 8.60
N THR A 265 6.30 3.57 8.15
CA THR A 265 5.27 4.40 7.49
C THR A 265 3.93 4.43 8.22
N THR A 266 3.98 4.74 9.52
CA THR A 266 2.79 4.67 10.38
C THR A 266 1.96 5.93 10.30
N ILE A 267 0.65 5.77 10.13
CA ILE A 267 -0.33 6.83 9.99
C ILE A 267 -1.51 6.56 10.92
N TYR A 268 -2.06 7.63 11.47
CA TYR A 268 -3.35 7.63 12.17
C TYR A 268 -4.31 8.64 11.53
N ARG A 269 -5.58 8.24 11.41
CA ARG A 269 -6.71 9.05 10.95
C ARG A 269 -7.97 8.70 11.75
N GLU A 270 -8.84 9.69 11.92
CA GLU A 270 -10.21 9.47 12.38
C GLU A 270 -11.14 9.50 11.14
N MET A 271 -11.93 8.45 10.94
CA MET A 271 -12.83 8.33 9.79
C MET A 271 -14.26 8.07 10.26
N THR A 272 -15.24 8.76 9.68
CA THR A 272 -16.65 8.54 10.00
C THR A 272 -17.28 7.64 8.94
N ASP A 273 -18.01 6.61 9.37
CA ASP A 273 -18.76 5.73 8.47
C ASP A 273 -20.12 6.31 8.04
N GLU A 274 -20.83 5.59 7.17
CA GLU A 274 -22.16 6.02 6.68
C GLU A 274 -23.24 6.13 7.76
N ASP A 275 -23.05 5.47 8.92
CA ASP A 275 -23.95 5.56 10.09
C ASP A 275 -23.58 6.73 11.02
N GLY A 276 -22.52 7.48 10.71
CA GLY A 276 -22.04 8.59 11.53
C GLY A 276 -21.15 8.18 12.71
N GLU A 277 -20.71 6.92 12.77
CA GLU A 277 -19.79 6.45 13.82
C GLU A 277 -18.34 6.82 13.47
N LEU A 278 -17.62 7.37 14.46
CA LEU A 278 -16.21 7.73 14.33
C LEU A 278 -15.32 6.52 14.63
N HIS A 279 -14.41 6.21 13.71
CA HIS A 279 -13.46 5.12 13.81
C HIS A 279 -12.03 5.65 13.90
N ASN A 280 -11.24 5.03 14.79
CA ASN A 280 -9.81 5.24 14.90
C ASN A 280 -9.09 4.31 13.93
N VAL A 281 -8.56 4.83 12.84
CA VAL A 281 -7.94 4.07 11.75
C VAL A 281 -6.44 4.26 11.77
N MET A 282 -5.71 3.16 11.72
CA MET A 282 -4.27 3.12 11.57
C MET A 282 -3.89 2.48 10.25
N LEU A 283 -2.90 3.05 9.57
CA LEU A 283 -2.19 2.44 8.44
C LEU A 283 -0.72 2.32 8.83
N PHE A 284 -0.08 1.19 8.56
CA PHE A 284 1.32 0.99 8.88
C PHE A 284 1.86 -0.18 8.09
N ALA A 285 3.16 -0.19 7.86
CA ALA A 285 3.81 -1.27 7.18
C ALA A 285 4.50 -2.19 8.21
N ALA A 286 4.21 -3.49 8.15
CA ALA A 286 4.86 -4.50 8.99
C ALA A 286 6.03 -5.13 8.23
N GLU A 287 7.23 -5.00 8.79
CA GLU A 287 8.46 -5.51 8.19
C GLU A 287 8.82 -6.88 8.78
N GLY A 288 9.07 -7.84 7.91
CA GLY A 288 9.61 -9.17 8.23
C GLY A 288 10.45 -9.72 7.08
N ASP A 289 10.95 -10.94 7.28
CA ASP A 289 11.71 -11.68 6.27
C ASP A 289 11.08 -13.09 6.12
N PRO A 290 10.62 -13.48 4.90
CA PRO A 290 10.67 -12.71 3.64
C PRO A 290 9.54 -11.69 3.48
N ASN A 291 8.52 -11.73 4.34
CA ASN A 291 7.26 -11.03 4.06
C ASN A 291 7.21 -9.64 4.68
N ARG A 292 6.65 -8.69 3.92
CA ARG A 292 6.29 -7.35 4.36
C ARG A 292 4.81 -7.10 4.03
N TYR A 293 4.10 -6.39 4.89
CA TYR A 293 2.66 -6.16 4.70
C TYR A 293 2.29 -4.69 4.92
N PRO A 294 1.62 -4.02 3.96
CA PRO A 294 1.01 -2.72 4.17
C PRO A 294 -0.31 -2.89 4.93
N MET A 295 -0.24 -2.94 6.25
CA MET A 295 -1.38 -3.25 7.11
C MET A 295 -2.25 -2.03 7.41
N TRP A 296 -3.48 -2.31 7.81
CA TRP A 296 -4.39 -1.35 8.41
C TRP A 296 -5.12 -1.96 9.60
N ALA A 297 -5.54 -1.12 10.54
CA ALA A 297 -6.31 -1.55 11.69
C ALA A 297 -7.33 -0.49 12.11
N THR A 298 -8.50 -0.94 12.55
CA THR A 298 -9.46 -0.12 13.29
C THR A 298 -9.63 -0.69 14.69
N GLY A 299 -9.81 0.18 15.67
CA GLY A 299 -9.87 -0.23 17.06
C GLY A 299 -10.31 0.87 18.01
N SER A 300 -10.09 0.62 19.29
CA SER A 300 -10.45 1.53 20.38
C SER A 300 -9.25 1.81 21.27
N PHE A 301 -9.15 3.02 21.80
CA PHE A 301 -8.24 3.28 22.90
C PHE A 301 -8.79 2.67 24.18
N SER A 302 -7.93 1.98 24.93
CA SER A 302 -8.30 1.40 26.23
C SER A 302 -8.73 2.50 27.22
N GLY A 303 -9.69 2.14 28.10
CA GLY A 303 -10.51 3.07 28.89
C GLY A 303 -9.76 4.22 29.57
N GLY A 304 -9.96 5.42 29.05
CA GLY A 304 -9.51 6.68 29.65
C GLY A 304 -10.48 7.10 30.76
N GLY A 305 -10.08 6.85 32.00
CA GLY A 305 -10.66 7.46 33.19
C GLY A 305 -9.53 7.74 34.17
N CYS A 306 -9.56 8.89 34.84
CA CYS A 306 -8.56 9.26 35.85
C CYS A 306 -8.34 8.09 36.84
N GLY A 307 -7.13 7.54 36.89
CA GLY A 307 -6.73 6.52 37.86
C GLY A 307 -6.77 5.06 37.40
N VAL A 308 -6.94 4.78 36.09
CA VAL A 308 -6.67 3.43 35.55
C VAL A 308 -5.16 3.28 35.32
N GLU A 309 -4.51 2.34 36.02
CA GLU A 309 -3.13 1.95 35.71
C GLU A 309 -3.11 1.29 34.34
N THR A 310 -2.63 2.00 33.32
CA THR A 310 -2.33 1.44 32.01
C THR A 310 -0.94 0.81 32.06
N ASP A 311 -0.82 -0.45 31.63
CA ASP A 311 0.49 -1.05 31.38
C ASP A 311 1.15 -0.29 30.22
N ALA A 312 2.18 0.50 30.53
CA ALA A 312 2.89 1.33 29.56
C ALA A 312 3.50 0.50 28.41
N GLU A 313 3.67 -0.80 28.61
CA GLU A 313 4.23 -1.73 27.61
C GLU A 313 3.16 -2.35 26.69
N ALA A 314 1.87 -2.26 27.02
CA ALA A 314 0.79 -2.97 26.31
C ALA A 314 0.24 -2.24 25.08
N GLY A 315 0.59 -0.95 24.90
CA GLY A 315 0.04 -0.12 23.83
C GLY A 315 -1.36 0.42 24.14
N LEU A 316 -1.63 1.67 23.77
CA LEU A 316 -2.89 2.34 24.07
C LEU A 316 -4.07 1.86 23.19
N PHE A 317 -3.80 1.57 21.93
CA PHE A 317 -4.77 1.15 20.90
C PHE A 317 -4.94 -0.36 20.89
N THR A 318 -6.19 -0.81 21.03
CA THR A 318 -6.58 -2.22 20.89
C THR A 318 -7.23 -2.42 19.52
N PRO A 319 -6.59 -3.15 18.59
CA PRO A 319 -7.18 -3.49 17.30
C PRO A 319 -8.43 -4.37 17.46
N LEU A 320 -9.50 -4.02 16.75
CA LEU A 320 -10.76 -4.76 16.68
C LEU A 320 -10.95 -5.46 15.32
N MET A 321 -10.42 -4.86 14.25
CA MET A 321 -10.24 -5.50 12.95
C MET A 321 -8.91 -5.08 12.33
N VAL A 322 -8.28 -5.99 11.60
CA VAL A 322 -6.96 -5.80 11.00
C VAL A 322 -6.95 -6.47 9.64
N GLY A 323 -6.51 -5.75 8.62
CA GLY A 323 -6.36 -6.26 7.27
C GLY A 323 -5.05 -5.78 6.63
N VAL A 324 -4.90 -6.15 5.36
CA VAL A 324 -3.84 -5.64 4.48
C VAL A 324 -4.46 -4.72 3.44
N SER A 325 -3.75 -3.65 3.11
CA SER A 325 -4.17 -2.66 2.11
C SER A 325 -4.05 -3.24 0.70
N ASP A 326 -3.07 -4.14 0.54
CA ASP A 326 -2.77 -4.88 -0.68
C ASP A 326 -1.86 -6.07 -0.28
N ARG A 327 -2.07 -7.26 -0.85
CA ARG A 327 -1.29 -8.47 -0.53
C ARG A 327 -0.33 -8.84 -1.66
N SER A 328 0.49 -7.86 -2.04
CA SER A 328 1.47 -7.92 -3.13
C SER A 328 2.76 -7.21 -2.74
N ASP A 329 3.56 -6.83 -3.74
CA ASP A 329 4.77 -6.01 -3.62
C ASP A 329 4.48 -4.52 -3.36
N TRP A 330 3.25 -4.20 -2.94
CA TRP A 330 2.90 -2.91 -2.38
C TRP A 330 3.53 -2.72 -0.99
N TYR A 331 4.06 -1.53 -0.75
CA TYR A 331 4.58 -1.10 0.54
C TYR A 331 4.33 0.39 0.81
N ALA A 332 4.78 0.87 1.98
CA ALA A 332 4.89 2.28 2.34
C ALA A 332 3.61 3.10 2.08
N ASN A 333 2.54 2.83 2.83
CA ASN A 333 1.30 3.58 2.73
C ASN A 333 1.53 5.08 3.04
N SER A 334 0.89 5.94 2.26
CA SER A 334 0.73 7.37 2.55
C SER A 334 -0.70 7.81 2.28
N ILE A 335 -1.21 8.77 3.05
CA ILE A 335 -2.61 9.18 2.97
C ILE A 335 -2.77 10.69 3.11
N TYR A 336 -3.64 11.28 2.30
CA TYR A 336 -3.98 12.70 2.34
C TYR A 336 -5.47 12.90 2.19
N THR A 337 -5.92 14.10 2.53
CA THR A 337 -7.31 14.52 2.31
C THR A 337 -7.37 15.35 1.03
N ASP A 338 -8.23 14.97 0.10
CA ASP A 338 -8.40 15.71 -1.14
C ASP A 338 -9.24 17.00 -0.95
N LYS A 339 -9.36 17.79 -2.02
CA LYS A 339 -10.14 19.04 -2.01
C LYS A 339 -11.63 18.87 -1.65
N ASP A 340 -12.18 17.66 -1.81
CA ASP A 340 -13.58 17.33 -1.56
C ASP A 340 -13.75 16.60 -0.20
N GLY A 341 -12.67 16.44 0.58
CA GLY A 341 -12.68 15.80 1.89
C GLY A 341 -12.54 14.28 1.87
N LYS A 342 -12.22 13.66 0.72
CA LYS A 342 -11.98 12.22 0.61
C LYS A 342 -10.62 11.86 1.21
N ASN A 343 -10.53 10.70 1.86
CA ASN A 343 -9.24 10.15 2.26
C ASN A 343 -8.66 9.36 1.08
N VAL A 344 -7.50 9.79 0.58
CA VAL A 344 -6.83 9.17 -0.55
C VAL A 344 -5.56 8.50 -0.08
N ILE A 345 -5.48 7.18 -0.22
CA ILE A 345 -4.29 6.37 0.04
C ILE A 345 -3.52 6.11 -1.26
N ILE A 346 -2.20 6.11 -1.16
CA ILE A 346 -1.27 5.74 -2.21
C ILE A 346 -0.10 4.99 -1.58
N GLY A 347 0.56 4.10 -2.31
CA GLY A 347 1.71 3.37 -1.82
C GLY A 347 2.72 3.08 -2.92
N TRP A 348 3.88 2.62 -2.50
CA TRP A 348 4.97 2.23 -3.39
C TRP A 348 4.76 0.78 -3.86
N ILE A 349 4.80 0.54 -5.16
CA ILE A 349 4.84 -0.81 -5.73
C ILE A 349 6.28 -1.07 -6.16
N THR A 350 6.90 -2.08 -5.57
CA THR A 350 8.29 -2.46 -5.86
C THR A 350 8.41 -3.22 -7.18
N GLU A 351 9.62 -3.31 -7.73
CA GLU A 351 9.90 -4.19 -8.85
C GLU A 351 9.95 -5.67 -8.41
N ASP A 352 9.54 -6.54 -9.32
CA ASP A 352 9.37 -7.99 -9.07
C ASP A 352 10.10 -8.81 -10.15
N ASN A 353 11.26 -8.29 -10.51
CA ASN A 353 12.05 -8.67 -11.69
C ASN A 353 13.41 -9.32 -11.32
N ASN A 354 13.70 -9.49 -10.03
CA ASN A 354 14.90 -10.09 -9.44
C ASN A 354 16.25 -9.40 -9.76
N PHE A 355 16.24 -8.18 -10.31
CA PHE A 355 17.46 -7.39 -10.40
C PHE A 355 17.87 -6.86 -9.02
N THR A 356 19.07 -7.18 -8.55
CA THR A 356 19.56 -6.80 -7.21
C THR A 356 20.80 -5.91 -7.22
N ALA A 357 21.51 -5.84 -8.35
CA ALA A 357 22.74 -5.06 -8.53
C ALA A 357 22.53 -3.78 -9.35
N GLY A 358 21.27 -3.35 -9.53
CA GLY A 358 20.84 -2.25 -10.39
C GLY A 358 19.86 -2.72 -11.47
N GLN A 359 19.05 -1.79 -11.97
CA GLN A 359 17.99 -2.04 -12.94
C GLN A 359 18.45 -1.68 -14.36
N PRO A 360 18.54 -2.65 -15.31
CA PRO A 360 18.91 -2.36 -16.69
C PRO A 360 17.95 -1.37 -17.37
N GLN A 361 16.68 -1.34 -16.96
CA GLN A 361 15.68 -0.39 -17.47
C GLN A 361 15.94 1.07 -17.05
N GLY A 362 16.89 1.33 -16.15
CA GLY A 362 17.30 2.69 -15.75
C GLY A 362 16.37 3.37 -14.74
N TRP A 363 15.37 2.66 -14.22
CA TRP A 363 14.47 3.11 -13.16
C TRP A 363 14.01 1.94 -12.29
N ASP A 364 13.62 2.23 -11.06
CA ASP A 364 13.10 1.25 -10.09
C ASP A 364 11.93 1.87 -9.31
N GLY A 365 10.80 1.16 -9.29
CA GLY A 365 9.66 1.52 -8.46
C GLY A 365 8.67 2.48 -9.13
N MET A 366 7.46 2.46 -8.60
CA MET A 366 6.36 3.33 -8.98
C MET A 366 5.42 3.52 -7.80
N LEU A 367 4.55 4.52 -7.86
CA LEU A 367 3.39 4.53 -6.97
C LEU A 367 2.20 3.89 -7.64
N SER A 368 1.31 3.35 -6.83
CA SER A 368 0.04 2.84 -7.28
C SER A 368 -0.89 3.90 -7.87
N VAL A 369 -2.00 3.46 -8.46
CA VAL A 369 -3.15 4.34 -8.63
C VAL A 369 -3.64 4.84 -7.26
N PRO A 370 -4.08 6.11 -7.15
CA PRO A 370 -4.66 6.63 -5.91
C PRO A 370 -5.99 5.94 -5.59
N ARG A 371 -6.22 5.63 -4.32
CA ARG A 371 -7.41 4.90 -3.85
C ARG A 371 -8.17 5.73 -2.82
N GLU A 372 -9.48 5.87 -2.98
CA GLU A 372 -10.35 6.42 -1.93
C GLU A 372 -10.57 5.35 -0.85
N VAL A 373 -10.36 5.72 0.41
CA VAL A 373 -10.57 4.83 1.56
C VAL A 373 -11.50 5.41 2.60
N GLY A 374 -12.22 4.52 3.30
CA GLY A 374 -13.13 4.87 4.39
C GLY A 374 -13.62 3.62 5.08
N ILE A 375 -14.44 3.77 6.12
CA ILE A 375 -15.11 2.60 6.73
C ILE A 375 -16.42 2.35 5.98
N THR A 376 -16.54 1.15 5.41
CA THR A 376 -17.73 0.71 4.67
C THR A 376 -18.52 -0.31 5.47
N ILE A 377 -19.82 -0.42 5.18
CA ILE A 377 -20.76 -1.27 5.90
C ILE A 377 -21.41 -2.25 4.92
N VAL A 378 -21.37 -3.54 5.26
CA VAL A 378 -22.12 -4.57 4.54
C VAL A 378 -23.21 -5.09 5.46
N ARG A 379 -24.46 -4.91 5.04
CA ARG A 379 -25.67 -5.18 5.84
C ARG A 379 -26.36 -6.45 5.39
N ASP A 380 -27.21 -6.95 6.26
CA ASP A 380 -28.16 -8.03 5.94
C ASP A 380 -27.49 -9.33 5.48
N ILE A 381 -26.29 -9.62 6.01
CA ILE A 381 -25.51 -10.82 5.67
C ILE A 381 -26.13 -12.06 6.29
N SER A 382 -26.39 -13.06 5.44
CA SER A 382 -26.60 -14.46 5.80
C SER A 382 -25.25 -15.20 5.76
N ASP A 383 -24.60 -15.30 6.92
CA ASP A 383 -23.27 -15.89 7.07
C ASP A 383 -23.30 -17.43 7.03
N VAL A 384 -23.51 -17.98 5.83
CA VAL A 384 -23.67 -19.43 5.59
C VAL A 384 -22.41 -20.24 5.88
N ASP A 385 -21.23 -19.62 5.75
CA ASP A 385 -19.92 -20.26 5.90
C ASP A 385 -19.34 -20.12 7.33
N GLU A 386 -20.09 -19.50 8.26
CA GLU A 386 -19.62 -19.12 9.61
C GLU A 386 -18.31 -18.31 9.59
N HIS A 387 -18.03 -17.62 8.49
CA HIS A 387 -16.79 -16.86 8.29
C HIS A 387 -16.71 -15.68 9.27
N LEU A 388 -17.85 -15.08 9.63
CA LEU A 388 -17.90 -13.92 10.54
C LEU A 388 -17.85 -14.34 12.02
N VAL A 389 -17.18 -15.45 12.34
CA VAL A 389 -16.91 -15.91 13.71
C VAL A 389 -15.44 -15.69 14.04
N GLY A 390 -15.16 -14.87 15.05
CA GLY A 390 -13.80 -14.58 15.51
C GLY A 390 -13.27 -13.23 15.04
N LYS A 391 -11.97 -13.17 14.77
CA LYS A 391 -11.24 -11.95 14.41
C LYS A 391 -10.91 -11.96 12.92
N GLY A 392 -11.00 -10.81 12.28
CA GLY A 392 -10.72 -10.66 10.85
C GLY A 392 -10.41 -9.22 10.46
N ASP A 393 -10.50 -8.96 9.17
CA ASP A 393 -10.52 -7.63 8.56
C ASP A 393 -11.94 -7.02 8.57
N TRP A 394 -12.79 -7.43 9.53
CA TRP A 394 -14.12 -6.91 9.76
C TRP A 394 -14.45 -6.81 11.25
N ILE A 395 -15.43 -5.96 11.58
CA ILE A 395 -16.15 -5.93 12.87
C ILE A 395 -17.60 -6.33 12.59
N VAL A 396 -18.14 -7.31 13.33
CA VAL A 396 -19.59 -7.55 13.36
C VAL A 396 -20.22 -6.50 14.28
N SER A 397 -20.85 -5.47 13.70
CA SER A 397 -21.40 -4.33 14.45
C SER A 397 -22.84 -4.53 14.89
N ASP A 398 -23.60 -5.39 14.21
CA ASP A 398 -24.98 -5.72 14.57
C ASP A 398 -25.32 -7.17 14.20
N SER A 399 -26.28 -7.75 14.92
CA SER A 399 -26.83 -9.08 14.65
C SER A 399 -28.30 -9.13 15.05
N LYS A 400 -29.17 -9.47 14.11
CA LYS A 400 -30.63 -9.52 14.29
C LYS A 400 -31.22 -10.85 13.83
N ASP A 401 -32.26 -11.30 14.51
CA ASP A 401 -33.02 -12.48 14.10
C ASP A 401 -33.95 -12.15 12.93
N VAL A 402 -33.93 -13.01 11.92
CA VAL A 402 -34.78 -12.96 10.72
C VAL A 402 -35.72 -14.16 10.77
N SER A 403 -37.02 -13.89 10.89
CA SER A 403 -38.05 -14.94 10.96
C SER A 403 -38.42 -15.44 9.56
N CYS A 404 -38.25 -16.74 9.32
CA CYS A 404 -38.51 -17.38 8.04
C CYS A 404 -39.96 -17.85 7.91
N ALA A 405 -40.44 -18.02 6.67
CA ALA A 405 -41.80 -18.46 6.38
C ALA A 405 -42.11 -19.88 6.91
N ASP A 406 -41.10 -20.73 7.10
CA ASP A 406 -41.20 -22.07 7.68
C ASP A 406 -41.22 -22.07 9.23
N GLY A 407 -41.17 -20.90 9.85
CA GLY A 407 -41.12 -20.73 11.32
C GLY A 407 -39.73 -20.87 11.93
N SER A 408 -38.68 -21.11 11.13
CA SER A 408 -37.30 -21.04 11.59
C SER A 408 -36.85 -19.58 11.76
N ALA A 409 -35.75 -19.38 12.49
CA ALA A 409 -35.07 -18.10 12.59
C ALA A 409 -33.64 -18.24 12.07
N LYS A 410 -33.22 -17.30 11.24
CA LYS A 410 -31.83 -17.14 10.80
C LYS A 410 -31.25 -15.87 11.40
N GLN A 411 -29.93 -15.78 11.47
CA GLN A 411 -29.26 -14.56 11.92
C GLN A 411 -28.82 -13.73 10.71
N SER A 412 -29.19 -12.45 10.71
CA SER A 412 -28.64 -11.44 9.82
C SER A 412 -27.55 -10.69 10.56
N LYS A 413 -26.38 -10.56 9.94
CA LYS A 413 -25.24 -9.79 10.48
C LYS A 413 -25.03 -8.51 9.68
N THR A 414 -24.52 -7.48 10.36
CA THR A 414 -23.96 -6.29 9.72
C THR A 414 -22.48 -6.23 10.08
N ILE A 415 -21.62 -6.03 9.09
CA ILE A 415 -20.19 -5.84 9.31
C ILE A 415 -19.73 -4.45 8.89
N LYS A 416 -18.65 -4.01 9.51
CA LYS A 416 -17.85 -2.86 9.09
C LYS A 416 -16.46 -3.35 8.68
N THR A 417 -15.89 -2.76 7.64
CA THR A 417 -14.54 -3.06 7.14
C THR A 417 -13.93 -1.82 6.47
N LEU A 418 -12.67 -1.89 6.04
CA LEU A 418 -12.08 -0.84 5.22
C LEU A 418 -12.63 -0.92 3.80
N GLY A 419 -13.35 0.11 3.38
CA GLY A 419 -13.64 0.36 1.99
C GLY A 419 -12.40 0.88 1.27
N VAL A 420 -12.14 0.35 0.08
CA VAL A 420 -11.04 0.75 -0.80
C VAL A 420 -11.52 0.66 -2.24
N LYS A 421 -11.49 1.79 -2.96
CA LYS A 421 -11.87 1.86 -4.36
C LYS A 421 -10.94 2.81 -5.12
N PRO A 422 -10.83 2.68 -6.45
CA PRO A 422 -10.04 3.61 -7.25
C PRO A 422 -10.55 5.04 -7.09
N LEU A 423 -9.65 6.02 -7.06
CA LEU A 423 -10.04 7.42 -7.02
C LEU A 423 -10.82 7.77 -8.30
N SER A 424 -11.96 8.43 -8.14
CA SER A 424 -12.85 8.80 -9.25
C SER A 424 -12.17 9.58 -10.36
N ASP A 425 -11.15 10.35 -10.01
CA ASP A 425 -10.42 11.28 -10.88
C ASP A 425 -9.59 10.53 -11.94
N LEU A 426 -9.31 9.23 -11.75
CA LEU A 426 -8.68 8.36 -12.75
C LEU A 426 -9.47 8.33 -14.07
N GLN A 427 -10.77 8.62 -14.06
CA GLN A 427 -11.57 8.74 -15.27
C GLN A 427 -11.05 9.81 -16.24
N LEU A 428 -10.27 10.81 -15.77
CA LEU A 428 -9.69 11.86 -16.61
C LEU A 428 -8.68 11.29 -17.60
N LEU A 429 -8.08 10.14 -17.28
CA LEU A 429 -7.13 9.42 -18.12
C LEU A 429 -7.81 8.60 -19.23
N ARG A 430 -9.13 8.39 -19.17
CA ARG A 430 -9.88 7.65 -20.19
C ARG A 430 -9.78 8.33 -21.55
N ASN A 431 -9.66 7.50 -22.58
CA ASN A 431 -9.76 7.89 -23.97
C ASN A 431 -11.11 7.45 -24.53
N GLU A 432 -12.04 8.40 -24.63
CA GLU A 432 -13.41 8.15 -25.12
C GLU A 432 -13.47 7.65 -26.58
N ASN A 433 -12.37 7.80 -27.35
CA ASN A 433 -12.30 7.27 -28.72
C ASN A 433 -11.86 5.80 -28.77
N ALA A 434 -11.34 5.27 -27.66
CA ALA A 434 -10.82 3.91 -27.52
C ALA A 434 -11.59 3.16 -26.43
N TYR A 435 -12.92 3.25 -26.51
CA TYR A 435 -13.86 2.67 -25.55
C TYR A 435 -14.66 1.53 -26.18
N GLU A 436 -14.75 0.41 -25.48
CA GLU A 436 -15.61 -0.72 -25.79
C GLU A 436 -16.60 -0.96 -24.64
N GLN A 437 -17.89 -0.96 -24.98
CA GLN A 437 -18.94 -1.52 -24.13
C GLN A 437 -19.31 -2.90 -24.69
N VAL A 438 -19.04 -3.96 -23.93
CA VAL A 438 -19.43 -5.31 -24.31
C VAL A 438 -20.87 -5.55 -23.86
N ALA A 439 -21.67 -6.18 -24.72
CA ALA A 439 -23.00 -6.65 -24.34
C ALA A 439 -22.91 -7.72 -23.24
N SER A 440 -24.02 -8.00 -22.55
CA SER A 440 -24.07 -9.12 -21.61
C SER A 440 -23.66 -10.42 -22.31
N VAL A 441 -22.75 -11.16 -21.67
CA VAL A 441 -22.08 -12.33 -22.24
C VAL A 441 -22.04 -13.43 -21.20
N SER A 442 -22.45 -14.63 -21.58
CA SER A 442 -22.26 -15.84 -20.78
C SER A 442 -21.03 -16.60 -21.24
N VAL A 443 -20.15 -16.92 -20.29
CA VAL A 443 -18.94 -17.73 -20.50
C VAL A 443 -19.09 -19.02 -19.70
N ASN A 444 -18.69 -20.16 -20.27
CA ASN A 444 -18.70 -21.46 -19.59
C ASN A 444 -17.44 -22.24 -19.94
N GLY A 445 -16.62 -22.53 -18.91
CA GLY A 445 -15.45 -23.41 -19.04
C GLY A 445 -14.48 -23.00 -20.14
N SER A 446 -14.38 -21.70 -20.43
CA SER A 446 -13.68 -21.14 -21.58
C SER A 446 -13.33 -19.66 -21.36
N SER A 447 -12.61 -19.07 -22.32
CA SER A 447 -12.31 -17.64 -22.36
C SER A 447 -12.90 -17.02 -23.62
N GLN A 448 -13.48 -15.83 -23.50
CA GLN A 448 -13.98 -15.02 -24.62
C GLN A 448 -13.11 -13.79 -24.80
N VAL A 449 -12.37 -13.75 -25.91
CA VAL A 449 -11.52 -12.62 -26.28
C VAL A 449 -12.39 -11.40 -26.66
N LEU A 450 -12.01 -10.23 -26.16
CA LEU A 450 -12.67 -8.96 -26.45
C LEU A 450 -12.10 -8.31 -27.72
N ASN A 451 -12.77 -7.29 -28.26
CA ASN A 451 -12.22 -6.54 -29.40
C ASN A 451 -11.11 -5.57 -28.95
N SER A 452 -11.22 -5.07 -27.71
CA SER A 452 -10.20 -4.23 -27.09
C SER A 452 -8.88 -4.97 -26.92
N THR A 453 -7.82 -4.30 -27.33
CA THR A 453 -6.43 -4.74 -27.16
C THR A 453 -5.58 -3.57 -26.71
N GLY A 454 -4.60 -3.79 -25.85
CA GLY A 454 -3.67 -2.76 -25.42
C GLY A 454 -2.73 -3.23 -24.32
N ALA A 455 -1.57 -2.57 -24.23
CA ALA A 455 -0.64 -2.76 -23.13
C ALA A 455 -1.07 -2.03 -21.85
N SER A 456 -1.83 -0.94 -22.01
CA SER A 456 -2.40 -0.15 -20.91
C SER A 456 -3.89 0.09 -21.14
N PHE A 457 -4.72 -0.18 -20.13
CA PHE A 457 -6.17 -0.04 -20.17
C PHE A 457 -6.82 -0.06 -18.78
N GLU A 458 -8.04 0.46 -18.71
CA GLU A 458 -8.96 0.32 -17.59
C GLU A 458 -10.11 -0.62 -17.99
N LEU A 459 -10.50 -1.52 -17.10
CA LEU A 459 -11.61 -2.45 -17.28
C LEU A 459 -12.56 -2.41 -16.08
N ILE A 460 -13.86 -2.27 -16.34
CA ILE A 460 -14.91 -2.40 -15.32
C ILE A 460 -15.85 -3.52 -15.77
N ALA A 461 -16.27 -4.38 -14.86
CA ALA A 461 -17.21 -5.46 -15.18
C ALA A 461 -17.97 -5.92 -13.94
N GLU A 462 -19.18 -6.42 -14.16
CA GLU A 462 -20.02 -7.02 -13.13
C GLU A 462 -20.32 -8.48 -13.48
N VAL A 463 -20.36 -9.34 -12.48
CA VAL A 463 -20.71 -10.75 -12.61
C VAL A 463 -21.82 -11.04 -11.60
N PRO A 464 -23.09 -10.76 -11.93
CA PRO A 464 -24.23 -10.97 -11.04
C PRO A 464 -24.51 -12.44 -10.76
N GLU A 465 -24.22 -13.32 -11.71
CA GLU A 465 -24.47 -14.77 -11.58
C GLU A 465 -23.28 -15.56 -12.11
N PHE A 466 -22.79 -16.49 -11.28
CA PHE A 466 -21.80 -17.49 -11.67
C PHE A 466 -21.92 -18.75 -10.79
N GLU A 467 -21.42 -19.87 -11.31
CA GLU A 467 -21.45 -21.17 -10.66
C GLU A 467 -20.64 -21.15 -9.36
N ARG A 468 -21.24 -21.59 -8.24
CA ARG A 468 -20.55 -21.66 -6.95
C ARG A 468 -19.38 -22.64 -7.00
N GLY A 469 -18.27 -22.27 -6.37
CA GLY A 469 -17.01 -23.03 -6.38
C GLY A 469 -16.22 -22.92 -7.69
N SER A 470 -16.68 -22.12 -8.66
CA SER A 470 -15.93 -21.85 -9.88
C SER A 470 -15.02 -20.62 -9.75
N LYS A 471 -14.16 -20.42 -10.76
CA LYS A 471 -13.33 -19.22 -10.92
C LYS A 471 -13.90 -18.35 -12.03
N VAL A 472 -13.89 -17.03 -11.82
CA VAL A 472 -14.38 -16.06 -12.81
C VAL A 472 -13.53 -14.79 -12.80
N GLY A 473 -13.26 -14.23 -13.98
CA GLY A 473 -12.52 -12.96 -14.11
C GLY A 473 -12.03 -12.72 -15.52
N PHE A 474 -10.74 -12.38 -15.67
CA PHE A 474 -10.15 -11.86 -16.90
C PHE A 474 -8.78 -12.48 -17.18
N GLU A 475 -8.43 -12.54 -18.45
CA GLU A 475 -7.06 -12.71 -18.91
C GLU A 475 -6.60 -11.41 -19.52
N VAL A 476 -5.45 -10.90 -19.06
CA VAL A 476 -4.88 -9.62 -19.48
C VAL A 476 -3.47 -9.83 -19.99
N ARG A 477 -3.01 -8.91 -20.84
CA ARG A 477 -1.70 -8.99 -21.50
C ARG A 477 -1.47 -10.34 -22.16
N ARG A 478 -2.54 -10.87 -22.76
CA ARG A 478 -2.55 -12.18 -23.41
C ARG A 478 -1.93 -12.09 -24.79
N SER A 479 -0.99 -12.96 -25.11
CA SER A 479 -0.49 -13.15 -26.47
C SER A 479 -1.49 -13.91 -27.34
N SER A 480 -1.44 -13.70 -28.65
CA SER A 480 -2.29 -14.46 -29.59
C SER A 480 -1.99 -15.97 -29.60
N ALA A 481 -0.76 -16.36 -29.20
CA ALA A 481 -0.37 -17.76 -29.05
C ALA A 481 -0.81 -18.37 -27.70
N GLY A 482 -1.15 -17.54 -26.70
CA GLY A 482 -1.54 -17.96 -25.36
C GLY A 482 -0.38 -18.48 -24.49
N ASP A 483 0.85 -18.23 -24.91
CA ASP A 483 2.07 -18.55 -24.17
C ASP A 483 2.44 -17.49 -23.14
N GLU A 484 2.07 -16.22 -23.37
CA GLU A 484 2.11 -15.14 -22.38
C GLU A 484 0.67 -14.75 -22.00
N VAL A 485 0.34 -14.79 -20.70
CA VAL A 485 -0.96 -14.39 -20.15
C VAL A 485 -0.84 -14.11 -18.65
N THR A 486 -1.54 -13.09 -18.18
CA THR A 486 -1.81 -12.86 -16.76
C THR A 486 -3.30 -13.12 -16.51
N THR A 487 -3.63 -13.96 -15.53
CA THR A 487 -5.03 -14.32 -15.25
C THR A 487 -5.47 -13.73 -13.92
N VAL A 488 -6.46 -12.83 -13.95
CA VAL A 488 -7.07 -12.20 -12.78
C VAL A 488 -8.40 -12.87 -12.50
N VAL A 489 -8.56 -13.53 -11.35
CA VAL A 489 -9.80 -14.26 -11.04
C VAL A 489 -10.23 -14.10 -9.58
N TYR A 490 -11.54 -14.11 -9.36
CA TYR A 490 -12.10 -14.52 -8.08
C TYR A 490 -12.25 -16.05 -8.08
N ASP A 491 -11.64 -16.71 -7.10
CA ASP A 491 -11.75 -18.14 -6.83
C ASP A 491 -12.73 -18.35 -5.67
N ASP A 492 -13.95 -18.77 -5.99
CA ASP A 492 -15.01 -18.94 -4.99
C ASP A 492 -14.80 -20.14 -4.08
N ALA A 493 -14.14 -21.19 -4.57
CA ALA A 493 -13.86 -22.36 -3.74
C ALA A 493 -12.87 -22.01 -2.62
N GLU A 494 -11.89 -21.17 -2.94
CA GLU A 494 -10.82 -20.76 -2.03
C GLU A 494 -11.10 -19.43 -1.30
N LYS A 495 -12.15 -18.70 -1.70
CA LYS A 495 -12.50 -17.36 -1.19
C LYS A 495 -11.34 -16.37 -1.34
N LYS A 496 -10.77 -16.31 -2.55
CA LYS A 496 -9.59 -15.49 -2.87
C LYS A 496 -9.75 -14.74 -4.18
N VAL A 497 -9.20 -13.53 -4.24
CA VAL A 497 -8.85 -12.90 -5.52
C VAL A 497 -7.40 -13.25 -5.82
N VAL A 498 -7.10 -13.64 -7.06
CA VAL A 498 -5.80 -14.15 -7.49
C VAL A 498 -5.39 -13.44 -8.78
N ILE A 499 -4.14 -12.98 -8.83
CA ILE A 499 -3.46 -12.59 -10.07
C ILE A 499 -2.40 -13.67 -10.35
N ASP A 500 -2.73 -14.58 -11.26
CA ASP A 500 -1.83 -15.65 -11.68
C ASP A 500 -0.82 -15.12 -12.70
N ARG A 501 0.45 -15.12 -12.29
CA ARG A 501 1.59 -14.66 -13.06
C ARG A 501 2.47 -15.76 -13.64
N SER A 502 2.07 -17.02 -13.48
CA SER A 502 2.87 -18.18 -13.90
C SER A 502 3.22 -18.20 -15.40
N LYS A 503 2.48 -17.44 -16.21
CA LYS A 503 2.73 -17.26 -17.65
C LYS A 503 2.82 -15.78 -18.05
N SER A 504 3.00 -14.85 -17.12
CA SER A 504 3.01 -13.43 -17.46
C SER A 504 4.33 -12.95 -18.04
N SER A 505 5.43 -13.55 -17.59
CA SER A 505 6.80 -13.13 -17.90
C SER A 505 7.64 -14.36 -18.20
N THR A 506 8.64 -14.22 -19.07
CA THR A 506 9.61 -15.30 -19.38
C THR A 506 11.04 -14.82 -19.18
N ALA A 507 11.91 -15.72 -18.74
CA ALA A 507 13.35 -15.49 -18.67
C ALA A 507 14.01 -15.36 -20.06
N ASP A 508 13.32 -15.79 -21.13
CA ASP A 508 13.82 -15.73 -22.51
C ASP A 508 13.83 -14.30 -23.11
N CYS A 509 13.24 -13.33 -22.39
CA CYS A 509 13.33 -11.92 -22.74
C CYS A 509 14.80 -11.47 -22.79
N ALA A 510 15.19 -10.69 -23.80
CA ALA A 510 16.58 -10.24 -23.94
C ALA A 510 17.13 -9.59 -22.65
N VAL A 511 16.37 -8.66 -22.03
CA VAL A 511 16.79 -8.00 -20.78
C VAL A 511 17.04 -8.96 -19.62
N PHE A 512 16.29 -10.07 -19.53
CA PHE A 512 16.45 -11.07 -18.48
C PHE A 512 17.55 -12.08 -18.84
N ALA A 513 17.52 -12.61 -20.06
CA ALA A 513 18.49 -13.58 -20.57
C ALA A 513 19.92 -13.02 -20.63
N ASP A 514 20.09 -11.78 -21.09
CA ASP A 514 21.39 -11.12 -21.21
C ASP A 514 22.03 -10.83 -19.84
N ASN A 515 21.23 -10.79 -18.78
CA ASN A 515 21.66 -10.53 -17.41
C ASN A 515 21.61 -11.78 -16.49
N ASP A 516 21.22 -12.95 -17.01
CA ASP A 516 21.07 -14.21 -16.25
C ASP A 516 20.13 -14.07 -15.03
N VAL A 517 19.02 -13.35 -15.21
CA VAL A 517 17.99 -13.11 -14.18
C VAL A 517 16.64 -13.67 -14.64
N GLN A 518 15.77 -14.05 -13.70
CA GLN A 518 14.40 -14.49 -13.99
C GLN A 518 13.40 -13.62 -13.24
N PRO A 519 12.38 -13.05 -13.90
CA PRO A 519 11.32 -12.32 -13.22
C PRO A 519 10.51 -13.25 -12.31
N ILE A 520 9.93 -12.71 -11.24
CA ILE A 520 9.09 -13.47 -10.31
C ILE A 520 7.77 -13.84 -11.02
N SER A 521 7.41 -15.12 -10.96
CA SER A 521 6.22 -15.67 -11.62
C SER A 521 5.19 -16.24 -10.65
N GLU A 522 5.42 -16.12 -9.34
CA GLU A 522 4.49 -16.58 -8.32
C GLU A 522 3.19 -15.76 -8.35
N SER A 523 2.05 -16.44 -8.24
CA SER A 523 0.75 -15.77 -8.18
C SER A 523 0.62 -14.97 -6.88
N VAL A 524 0.11 -13.76 -6.98
CA VAL A 524 -0.30 -12.96 -5.80
C VAL A 524 -1.78 -13.15 -5.55
N TRP A 525 -2.19 -13.11 -4.28
CA TRP A 525 -3.57 -13.39 -3.90
C TRP A 525 -3.93 -12.76 -2.54
N GLY A 526 -5.22 -12.51 -2.34
CA GLY A 526 -5.78 -12.04 -1.07
C GLY A 526 -7.14 -12.69 -0.78
N HIS A 527 -7.49 -12.81 0.50
CA HIS A 527 -8.79 -13.32 0.92
C HIS A 527 -9.90 -12.35 0.55
N PHE A 528 -11.00 -12.86 0.04
CA PHE A 528 -12.19 -12.06 -0.26
C PHE A 528 -13.45 -12.92 -0.18
N TYR A 529 -14.40 -12.48 0.65
CA TYR A 529 -15.67 -13.15 0.83
C TYR A 529 -16.78 -12.34 0.15
N LEU A 530 -17.47 -13.01 -0.78
CA LEU A 530 -18.77 -12.59 -1.27
C LEU A 530 -19.84 -13.17 -0.35
N TYR A 531 -20.70 -12.32 0.17
CA TYR A 531 -21.72 -12.72 1.12
C TYR A 531 -23.03 -13.08 0.42
N ASP A 532 -23.83 -13.95 1.03
CA ASP A 532 -25.25 -14.06 0.71
C ASP A 532 -26.00 -12.99 1.51
N LEU A 533 -26.82 -12.18 0.85
CA LEU A 533 -27.54 -11.05 1.44
C LEU A 533 -29.03 -11.32 1.44
N PHE A 534 -29.71 -11.11 2.56
CA PHE A 534 -31.16 -11.29 2.64
C PHE A 534 -31.89 -10.30 1.73
N THR A 535 -32.76 -10.81 0.86
CA THR A 535 -33.58 -10.02 -0.07
C THR A 535 -35.02 -9.96 0.43
N GLY A 536 -35.48 -8.81 0.94
CA GLY A 536 -36.92 -8.56 1.05
C GLY A 536 -37.40 -7.70 2.22
N ALA A 537 -38.08 -6.61 1.87
CA ALA A 537 -38.99 -5.86 2.76
C ALA A 537 -40.44 -6.41 2.76
N SER A 538 -40.71 -7.51 2.02
CA SER A 538 -42.05 -8.12 1.91
C SER A 538 -42.20 -9.36 2.79
N LYS A 539 -43.33 -9.43 3.51
CA LYS A 539 -43.64 -10.44 4.55
C LYS A 539 -43.73 -11.91 4.07
N SER A 540 -43.62 -12.21 2.77
CA SER A 540 -43.72 -13.58 2.24
C SER A 540 -42.38 -14.31 2.15
N ASP A 541 -41.26 -13.60 1.96
CA ASP A 541 -39.97 -14.18 1.54
C ASP A 541 -38.81 -13.71 2.43
N VAL A 542 -39.07 -13.54 3.73
CA VAL A 542 -38.19 -12.84 4.70
C VAL A 542 -36.81 -13.49 4.88
N CYS A 543 -36.61 -14.74 4.43
CA CYS A 543 -35.34 -15.48 4.56
C CYS A 543 -34.70 -15.91 3.23
N GLU A 544 -35.19 -15.40 2.10
CA GLU A 544 -34.49 -15.56 0.82
C GLU A 544 -33.22 -14.72 0.85
N ALA A 545 -32.10 -15.28 0.41
CA ALA A 545 -30.85 -14.58 0.31
C ALA A 545 -30.27 -14.79 -1.08
N THR A 546 -29.78 -13.71 -1.67
CA THR A 546 -29.09 -13.74 -2.96
C THR A 546 -27.63 -13.43 -2.72
N ARG A 547 -26.77 -14.09 -3.49
CA ARG A 547 -25.35 -13.79 -3.45
C ARG A 547 -25.12 -12.33 -3.86
N GLU A 548 -24.21 -11.68 -3.15
CA GLU A 548 -23.70 -10.38 -3.52
C GLU A 548 -23.15 -10.42 -4.95
N LYS A 549 -23.50 -9.42 -5.75
CA LYS A 549 -22.96 -9.22 -7.09
C LYS A 549 -21.46 -9.00 -7.00
N LEU A 550 -20.69 -9.74 -7.80
CA LEU A 550 -19.25 -9.51 -7.93
C LEU A 550 -19.00 -8.36 -8.91
N SER A 551 -18.18 -7.40 -8.54
CA SER A 551 -17.80 -6.26 -9.36
C SER A 551 -16.28 -6.13 -9.37
N PHE A 552 -15.72 -6.02 -10.57
CA PHE A 552 -14.31 -5.80 -10.80
C PHE A 552 -14.07 -4.41 -11.39
N HIS A 553 -13.03 -3.75 -10.89
CA HIS A 553 -12.43 -2.58 -11.51
C HIS A 553 -10.92 -2.82 -11.60
N VAL A 554 -10.41 -2.96 -12.81
CA VAL A 554 -9.04 -3.43 -13.09
C VAL A 554 -8.30 -2.35 -13.88
N PHE A 555 -7.07 -2.08 -13.48
CA PHE A 555 -6.13 -1.21 -14.19
C PHE A 555 -4.94 -2.07 -14.62
N VAL A 556 -4.61 -2.03 -15.90
CA VAL A 556 -3.41 -2.65 -16.44
C VAL A 556 -2.59 -1.55 -17.08
N ASP A 557 -1.35 -1.37 -16.64
CA ASP A 557 -0.48 -0.31 -17.16
C ASP A 557 0.92 -0.82 -17.43
N VAL A 558 1.13 -1.29 -18.67
CA VAL A 558 2.39 -1.86 -19.16
C VAL A 558 2.88 -3.05 -18.33
N SER A 559 3.46 -2.80 -17.16
CA SER A 559 3.99 -3.82 -16.26
C SER A 559 3.27 -3.89 -14.91
N SER A 560 2.21 -3.10 -14.72
CA SER A 560 1.39 -3.09 -13.50
C SER A 560 0.01 -3.68 -13.77
N VAL A 561 -0.52 -4.48 -12.84
CA VAL A 561 -1.92 -4.91 -12.79
C VAL A 561 -2.45 -4.59 -11.40
N GLU A 562 -3.46 -3.73 -11.29
CA GLU A 562 -4.16 -3.42 -10.04
C GLU A 562 -5.64 -3.80 -10.16
N VAL A 563 -6.14 -4.54 -9.17
CA VAL A 563 -7.48 -5.15 -9.18
C VAL A 563 -8.24 -4.72 -7.95
N PHE A 564 -9.44 -4.17 -8.15
CA PHE A 564 -10.35 -3.78 -7.09
C PHE A 564 -11.62 -4.61 -7.18
N VAL A 565 -12.12 -5.06 -6.02
CA VAL A 565 -13.32 -5.89 -5.94
C VAL A 565 -14.30 -5.35 -4.89
N ASN A 566 -15.53 -5.11 -5.34
CA ASN A 566 -16.68 -4.61 -4.54
C ASN A 566 -16.32 -3.47 -3.56
N ASP A 567 -15.45 -2.54 -3.99
CA ASP A 567 -15.03 -1.35 -3.23
C ASP A 567 -14.51 -1.61 -1.81
N ARG A 568 -14.00 -2.83 -1.53
CA ARG A 568 -13.45 -3.22 -0.21
C ARG A 568 -12.27 -4.18 -0.30
N PHE A 569 -11.73 -4.38 -1.49
CA PHE A 569 -10.57 -5.23 -1.71
C PHE A 569 -9.72 -4.65 -2.83
N ALA A 570 -8.41 -4.69 -2.66
CA ALA A 570 -7.44 -4.31 -3.67
C ALA A 570 -6.26 -5.30 -3.70
N LEU A 571 -5.72 -5.54 -4.88
CA LEU A 571 -4.55 -6.39 -5.10
C LEU A 571 -3.76 -5.90 -6.32
N SER A 572 -2.45 -5.75 -6.16
CA SER A 572 -1.54 -5.31 -7.22
C SER A 572 -0.60 -6.42 -7.64
N ALA A 573 0.03 -6.31 -8.82
CA ALA A 573 1.14 -7.18 -9.21
C ALA A 573 1.99 -6.53 -10.30
N ARG A 574 3.28 -6.89 -10.33
CA ARG A 574 4.14 -6.59 -11.47
C ARG A 574 4.17 -7.73 -12.47
N ILE A 575 4.18 -7.42 -13.76
CA ILE A 575 4.31 -8.36 -14.88
C ILE A 575 5.27 -7.81 -15.93
N TYR A 576 6.01 -8.67 -16.62
CA TYR A 576 6.98 -8.28 -17.64
C TYR A 576 6.79 -9.10 -18.93
N PRO A 577 5.64 -8.99 -19.62
CA PRO A 577 5.42 -9.69 -20.88
C PRO A 577 6.37 -9.18 -21.95
N CYS A 578 7.05 -10.09 -22.64
CA CYS A 578 8.15 -9.77 -23.54
C CYS A 578 7.73 -9.67 -25.01
N ALA A 579 6.53 -10.15 -25.35
CA ALA A 579 6.05 -10.24 -26.71
C ALA A 579 7.03 -11.00 -27.63
N SER A 580 7.72 -12.02 -27.09
CA SER A 580 8.83 -12.72 -27.76
C SER A 580 8.41 -13.42 -29.06
N GLN A 581 7.12 -13.76 -29.19
CA GLN A 581 6.53 -14.34 -30.40
C GLN A 581 5.45 -13.46 -31.02
N THR A 582 4.50 -12.97 -30.22
CA THR A 582 3.40 -12.11 -30.66
C THR A 582 3.15 -11.03 -29.61
N LYS A 583 2.50 -9.94 -29.99
CA LYS A 583 2.13 -8.88 -29.04
C LYS A 583 1.26 -9.47 -27.93
N SER A 584 1.58 -9.09 -26.70
CA SER A 584 0.89 -9.53 -25.49
C SER A 584 -0.05 -8.40 -25.03
N ASP A 585 -1.04 -8.09 -25.87
CA ASP A 585 -1.97 -6.96 -25.74
C ASP A 585 -3.45 -7.40 -25.71
N GLY A 586 -3.72 -8.71 -25.73
CA GLY A 586 -5.07 -9.26 -25.70
C GLY A 586 -5.74 -9.19 -24.33
N ILE A 587 -7.07 -9.08 -24.37
CA ILE A 587 -7.96 -9.05 -23.20
C ILE A 587 -9.07 -10.10 -23.41
N ALA A 588 -9.38 -10.90 -22.40
CA ALA A 588 -10.48 -11.86 -22.47
C ALA A 588 -11.23 -11.95 -21.14
N LEU A 589 -12.54 -12.25 -21.22
CA LEU A 589 -13.34 -12.74 -20.10
C LEU A 589 -13.03 -14.23 -19.91
N THR A 590 -12.92 -14.72 -18.67
CA THR A 590 -12.66 -16.14 -18.41
C THR A 590 -13.51 -16.66 -17.26
N ALA A 591 -14.00 -17.90 -17.40
CA ALA A 591 -14.73 -18.59 -16.36
C ALA A 591 -14.47 -20.10 -16.42
N SER A 592 -14.25 -20.74 -15.26
CA SER A 592 -14.07 -22.19 -15.18
C SER A 592 -15.39 -22.97 -15.15
N GLY A 593 -16.50 -22.29 -14.86
CA GLY A 593 -17.88 -22.79 -14.87
C GLY A 593 -18.80 -21.79 -15.55
N ASP A 594 -20.11 -21.92 -15.37
CA ASP A 594 -21.09 -20.96 -15.90
C ASP A 594 -20.92 -19.58 -15.23
N ALA A 595 -20.78 -18.51 -16.01
CA ALA A 595 -20.76 -17.14 -15.51
C ALA A 595 -21.38 -16.17 -16.52
N THR A 596 -22.12 -15.18 -16.04
CA THR A 596 -22.65 -14.09 -16.87
C THR A 596 -21.96 -12.79 -16.50
N PHE A 597 -21.31 -12.17 -17.48
CA PHE A 597 -20.70 -10.86 -17.37
C PHE A 597 -21.66 -9.80 -17.89
N GLU A 598 -21.78 -8.71 -17.14
CA GLU A 598 -22.58 -7.53 -17.46
C GLU A 598 -21.76 -6.26 -17.26
N ASN A 599 -22.22 -5.15 -17.83
CA ASN A 599 -21.60 -3.83 -17.69
C ASN A 599 -20.08 -3.80 -17.97
N VAL A 600 -19.62 -4.70 -18.85
CA VAL A 600 -18.20 -4.81 -19.22
C VAL A 600 -17.83 -3.61 -20.08
N GLN A 601 -16.91 -2.80 -19.57
CA GLN A 601 -16.43 -1.56 -20.14
C GLN A 601 -14.91 -1.60 -20.17
N VAL A 602 -14.32 -1.27 -21.32
CA VAL A 602 -12.87 -1.24 -21.50
C VAL A 602 -12.48 0.08 -22.15
N TRP A 603 -11.56 0.81 -21.53
CA TRP A 603 -10.91 1.98 -22.12
C TRP A 603 -9.44 1.65 -22.37
N THR A 604 -9.05 1.59 -23.64
CA THR A 604 -7.65 1.40 -24.04
C THR A 604 -7.03 2.74 -24.44
N GLU A 605 -5.73 2.74 -24.76
CA GLU A 605 -4.98 3.94 -25.16
C GLU A 605 -5.18 5.14 -24.20
N PRO A 606 -4.94 4.94 -22.88
CA PRO A 606 -5.16 5.98 -21.88
C PRO A 606 -4.27 7.19 -22.14
N LYS A 607 -4.72 8.36 -21.66
CA LYS A 607 -3.86 9.54 -21.60
C LYS A 607 -2.72 9.27 -20.61
N HIS A 608 -1.57 9.87 -20.87
CA HIS A 608 -0.42 9.76 -19.99
C HIS A 608 -0.62 10.61 -18.73
N ALA A 609 -0.15 10.12 -17.59
CA ALA A 609 -0.08 10.91 -16.35
C ALA A 609 1.02 11.97 -16.39
N TRP A 610 1.97 11.85 -17.33
CA TRP A 610 3.08 12.77 -17.52
C TRP A 610 3.11 13.30 -18.95
N ALA A 611 3.61 14.52 -19.12
CA ALA A 611 3.94 15.02 -20.45
C ALA A 611 5.01 14.12 -21.11
N THR A 612 4.94 13.97 -22.44
CA THR A 612 5.94 13.21 -23.21
C THR A 612 7.36 13.73 -22.99
N GLU A 613 7.52 15.04 -22.92
CA GLU A 613 8.75 15.69 -22.48
C GLU A 613 8.55 16.24 -21.06
N ARG A 614 9.24 15.64 -20.11
CA ARG A 614 9.21 16.05 -18.69
C ARG A 614 10.20 17.18 -18.45
N THR A 615 9.72 18.31 -17.95
CA THR A 615 10.55 19.48 -17.62
C THR A 615 10.36 19.88 -16.17
N VAL A 616 11.45 20.26 -15.50
CA VAL A 616 11.39 20.85 -14.16
C VAL A 616 11.46 22.38 -14.26
N PRO A 617 10.50 23.11 -13.69
CA PRO A 617 10.55 24.56 -13.66
C PRO A 617 11.69 25.05 -12.77
N THR A 618 12.28 26.20 -13.12
CA THR A 618 13.22 26.94 -12.28
C THR A 618 12.49 28.09 -11.60
N PHE A 619 12.57 28.18 -10.27
CA PHE A 619 11.92 29.22 -9.47
C PHE A 619 12.89 30.31 -9.02
#